data_AF-A0A9F7RIP7-F1
#
_entry.id   AF-A0A9F7RIP7-F1
#
_cell.length_a   1.000
_cell.length_b   1.000
_cell.length_c   1.000
_cell.angle_alpha   90.00
_cell.angle_beta   90.00
_cell.angle_gamma   90.00
#
_symmetry.space_group_name_H-M   'P 1'
#
loop_
_entity.id
_entity.type
_entity.pdbx_description
1 polymer ?
#
loop_
_entity_poly.entity_id
_entity_poly.type
_entity_poly.pdbx_seq_one_letter_code
_entity_poly.pdbx_strand_id
1 'polypeptide(L)'
;MFSRAFMLLVVACIQRTCPHHSGPLQEELLTEEDQRFCRGGLELSYPDVDIRSCMIIPQEFREKISHEWGPPQVRLDTAKTQKKYTLMMVDPDAPSRTNPTRANWRHWLLADIEGRSLRAGDMKGTVLSEYTRPTPPKHSGFHRYQFLLYEQPTGQVVCLGQQEQRSLGNWDPHAFAEKFGLVDPVASVQFLTQNFKDQMTPHT
;
A
#
# COMPACT_ATOMS: atom_id res chain seq x y z
N MET A 1 -77.48 -44.47 13.20
CA MET A 1 -77.96 -43.29 12.46
C MET A 1 -77.45 -42.03 13.17
N PHE A 2 -77.05 -41.05 12.36
CA PHE A 2 -76.56 -39.70 12.68
C PHE A 2 -75.04 -39.51 12.90
N SER A 3 -74.47 -39.00 11.80
CA SER A 3 -73.19 -38.36 11.58
C SER A 3 -72.99 -37.10 12.45
N ARG A 4 -71.73 -36.81 12.80
CA ARG A 4 -71.14 -35.46 12.70
C ARG A 4 -69.62 -35.49 12.93
N ALA A 5 -68.89 -35.03 11.92
CA ALA A 5 -67.46 -34.72 11.96
C ALA A 5 -67.23 -33.31 12.54
N PHE A 6 -66.13 -33.10 13.27
CA PHE A 6 -65.51 -31.78 13.51
C PHE A 6 -64.05 -32.05 13.94
N MET A 7 -63.08 -31.95 13.02
CA MET A 7 -62.20 -30.80 12.74
C MET A 7 -61.02 -30.69 13.73
N LEU A 8 -59.84 -31.07 13.24
CA LEU A 8 -58.55 -30.87 13.90
C LEU A 8 -58.23 -29.38 14.06
N LEU A 9 -57.70 -28.99 15.22
CA LEU A 9 -56.95 -27.75 15.41
C LEU A 9 -55.62 -28.10 16.06
N VAL A 10 -54.58 -28.21 15.22
CA VAL A 10 -53.18 -28.29 15.66
C VAL A 10 -52.71 -26.85 15.85
N VAL A 11 -52.39 -26.48 17.08
CA VAL A 11 -51.77 -25.18 17.41
C VAL A 11 -50.31 -25.25 16.98
N ALA A 12 -49.99 -24.71 15.80
CA ALA A 12 -48.61 -24.52 15.36
C ALA A 12 -48.05 -23.25 16.03
N CYS A 13 -47.11 -23.43 16.95
CA CYS A 13 -46.33 -22.35 17.54
C CYS A 13 -45.40 -21.78 16.45
N ILE A 14 -45.76 -20.64 15.85
CA ILE A 14 -44.91 -19.93 14.90
C ILE A 14 -43.71 -19.37 15.68
N GLN A 15 -42.59 -20.07 15.66
CA GLN A 15 -41.30 -19.51 16.04
C GLN A 15 -40.98 -18.39 15.05
N ARG A 16 -41.07 -17.15 15.52
CA ARG A 16 -40.54 -15.98 14.81
C ARG A 16 -39.03 -16.11 14.76
N THR A 17 -38.49 -16.59 13.65
CA THR A 17 -37.06 -16.47 13.34
C THR A 17 -36.78 -15.01 13.01
N CYS A 18 -36.05 -14.30 13.87
CA CYS A 18 -35.41 -13.05 13.50
C CYS A 18 -34.36 -13.35 12.42
N PRO A 19 -34.38 -12.69 11.24
CA PRO A 19 -33.27 -12.79 10.32
C PRO A 19 -32.11 -11.98 10.91
N HIS A 20 -31.14 -12.66 11.51
CA HIS A 20 -29.82 -12.08 11.72
C HIS A 20 -29.20 -11.88 10.33
N HIS A 21 -29.39 -10.69 9.75
CA HIS A 21 -28.60 -10.23 8.63
C HIS A 21 -27.25 -9.76 9.18
N SER A 22 -26.40 -10.70 9.59
CA SER A 22 -24.96 -10.45 9.54
C SER A 22 -24.56 -10.56 8.07
N GLY A 23 -24.53 -9.42 7.37
CA GLY A 23 -23.87 -9.35 6.07
C GLY A 23 -22.42 -9.84 6.22
N PRO A 24 -21.86 -10.48 5.18
CA PRO A 24 -20.47 -10.93 5.24
C PRO A 24 -19.58 -9.71 5.50
N LEU A 25 -18.66 -9.82 6.46
CA LEU A 25 -17.51 -8.94 6.55
C LEU A 25 -16.88 -8.94 5.15
N GLN A 26 -16.99 -7.83 4.44
CA GLN A 26 -16.44 -7.75 3.09
C GLN A 26 -14.93 -7.77 3.26
N GLU A 27 -14.34 -8.93 2.99
CA GLU A 27 -12.90 -9.12 3.10
C GLU A 27 -12.24 -8.09 2.18
N GLU A 28 -11.43 -7.21 2.76
CA GLU A 28 -10.67 -6.22 2.01
C GLU A 28 -9.62 -6.99 1.20
N LEU A 29 -9.97 -7.31 -0.05
CA LEU A 29 -9.14 -8.09 -0.96
C LEU A 29 -8.47 -7.16 -1.97
N LEU A 30 -7.19 -7.43 -2.23
CA LEU A 30 -6.48 -6.79 -3.33
C LEU A 30 -7.04 -7.23 -4.68
N THR A 31 -7.08 -6.28 -5.62
CA THR A 31 -7.35 -6.61 -7.02
C THR A 31 -6.20 -7.42 -7.63
N GLU A 32 -6.46 -8.17 -8.69
CA GLU A 32 -5.39 -8.89 -9.41
C GLU A 32 -4.31 -7.93 -9.96
N GLU A 33 -4.72 -6.75 -10.42
CA GLU A 33 -3.78 -5.71 -10.85
C GLU A 33 -2.85 -5.29 -9.72
N ASP A 34 -3.43 -5.06 -8.53
CA ASP A 34 -2.66 -4.65 -7.36
C ASP A 34 -1.72 -5.76 -6.86
N GLN A 35 -2.10 -7.02 -7.01
CA GLN A 35 -1.23 -8.16 -6.67
C GLN A 35 -0.05 -8.29 -7.64
N ARG A 36 -0.27 -8.11 -8.95
CA ARG A 36 0.76 -8.23 -9.99
C ARG A 36 1.86 -7.18 -9.90
N PHE A 37 1.63 -6.08 -9.17
CA PHE A 37 2.65 -5.07 -8.93
C PHE A 37 3.86 -5.62 -8.17
N CYS A 38 3.65 -6.58 -7.27
CA CYS A 38 4.71 -7.12 -6.43
C CYS A 38 5.58 -8.13 -7.19
N ARG A 39 6.89 -7.88 -7.21
CA ARG A 39 7.88 -8.76 -7.84
C ARG A 39 9.26 -8.56 -7.23
N GLY A 40 10.15 -9.52 -7.42
CA GLY A 40 11.57 -9.40 -7.07
C GLY A 40 11.89 -9.50 -5.57
N GLY A 41 10.90 -9.65 -4.68
CA GLY A 41 11.11 -9.99 -3.26
C GLY A 41 11.64 -8.83 -2.41
N LEU A 42 11.23 -7.59 -2.69
CA LEU A 42 11.50 -6.44 -1.82
C LEU A 42 10.67 -6.57 -0.54
N GLU A 43 11.34 -6.53 0.61
CA GLU A 43 10.68 -6.57 1.92
C GLU A 43 10.73 -5.20 2.58
N LEU A 44 9.59 -4.75 3.14
CA LEU A 44 9.52 -3.58 4.00
C LEU A 44 9.18 -4.03 5.43
N SER A 45 9.89 -3.52 6.41
CA SER A 45 9.57 -3.75 7.83
C SER A 45 9.28 -2.43 8.54
N TYR A 46 8.03 -2.26 8.94
CA TYR A 46 7.61 -1.30 9.96
C TYR A 46 7.62 -2.00 11.33
N PRO A 47 7.56 -1.26 12.46
CA PRO A 47 7.72 -1.84 13.81
C PRO A 47 6.88 -3.09 14.10
N ASP A 48 5.61 -3.10 13.68
CA ASP A 48 4.68 -4.21 13.95
C ASP A 48 4.16 -4.90 12.67
N VAL A 49 4.68 -4.55 11.49
CA VAL A 49 4.20 -5.13 10.21
C VAL A 49 5.33 -5.30 9.20
N ASP A 50 5.48 -6.54 8.73
CA ASP A 50 6.32 -6.92 7.60
C ASP A 50 5.49 -6.99 6.32
N ILE A 51 5.95 -6.30 5.28
CA ILE A 51 5.31 -6.25 3.96
C ILE A 51 6.24 -6.97 2.98
N ARG A 52 6.01 -8.28 2.84
CA ARG A 52 6.79 -9.18 1.95
C ARG A 52 6.10 -9.46 0.61
N SER A 53 4.81 -9.15 0.55
CA SER A 53 3.97 -9.22 -0.63
C SER A 53 2.99 -8.04 -0.62
N CYS A 54 2.32 -7.83 -1.73
CA CYS A 54 1.31 -6.79 -1.83
C CYS A 54 0.22 -7.09 -0.81
N MET A 55 -0.17 -6.08 -0.03
CA MET A 55 -1.21 -6.25 0.98
C MET A 55 -1.97 -4.95 1.23
N ILE A 56 -3.14 -5.07 1.87
CA ILE A 56 -3.82 -3.96 2.50
C ILE A 56 -3.32 -3.87 3.95
N ILE A 57 -2.99 -2.67 4.41
CA ILE A 57 -2.58 -2.45 5.80
C ILE A 57 -3.77 -2.74 6.72
N PRO A 58 -3.62 -3.66 7.70
CA PRO A 58 -4.64 -3.95 8.69
C PRO A 58 -5.13 -2.70 9.41
N GLN A 59 -6.41 -2.68 9.74
CA GLN A 59 -7.12 -1.54 10.30
C GLN A 59 -6.41 -0.95 11.53
N GLU A 60 -5.91 -1.80 12.42
CA GLU A 60 -5.22 -1.48 13.67
C GLU A 60 -3.86 -0.78 13.47
N PHE A 61 -3.28 -0.84 12.26
CA PHE A 61 -1.98 -0.23 11.96
C PHE A 61 -2.08 1.06 11.13
N ARG A 62 -3.28 1.42 10.63
CA ARG A 62 -3.48 2.59 9.75
C ARG A 62 -3.15 3.91 10.44
N GLU A 63 -3.48 4.07 11.72
CA GLU A 63 -3.13 5.28 12.46
C GLU A 63 -1.62 5.36 12.70
N LYS A 64 -1.01 4.25 13.12
CA LYS A 64 0.43 4.17 13.38
C LYS A 64 1.27 4.48 12.15
N ILE A 65 0.94 3.91 10.98
CA ILE A 65 1.68 4.19 9.74
C ILE A 65 1.51 5.65 9.29
N SER A 66 0.35 6.27 9.57
CA SER A 66 0.09 7.67 9.23
C SER A 66 0.71 8.68 10.19
N HIS A 67 0.90 8.34 11.47
CA HIS A 67 1.25 9.31 12.51
C HIS A 67 2.47 8.97 13.37
N GLU A 68 2.82 7.68 13.55
CA GLU A 68 3.84 7.25 14.51
C GLU A 68 5.10 6.65 13.88
N TRP A 69 4.96 5.72 12.94
CA TRP A 69 6.10 5.01 12.33
C TRP A 69 6.90 5.80 11.28
N GLY A 70 8.22 5.88 11.47
CA GLY A 70 9.13 6.47 10.49
C GLY A 70 9.25 5.65 9.18
N PRO A 71 10.26 5.94 8.34
CA PRO A 71 10.52 5.13 7.16
C PRO A 71 10.71 3.65 7.55
N PRO A 72 10.20 2.70 6.74
CA PRO A 72 10.41 1.30 7.00
C PRO A 72 11.88 0.93 6.76
N GLN A 73 12.33 -0.16 7.39
CA GLN A 73 13.52 -0.85 6.89
C GLN A 73 13.18 -1.45 5.52
N VAL A 74 14.11 -1.40 4.58
CA VAL A 74 13.91 -1.93 3.23
C VAL A 74 15.03 -2.93 2.97
N ARG A 75 14.66 -4.14 2.58
CA ARG A 75 15.59 -5.26 2.44
C ARG A 75 15.37 -5.98 1.12
N LEU A 76 16.47 -6.31 0.45
CA LEU A 76 16.47 -7.17 -0.73
C LEU A 76 17.61 -8.18 -0.61
N ASP A 77 17.27 -9.44 -0.35
CA ASP A 77 18.27 -10.50 -0.14
C ASP A 77 19.18 -10.73 -1.35
N THR A 78 18.62 -10.57 -2.54
CA THR A 78 19.27 -10.81 -3.83
C THR A 78 20.07 -9.60 -4.33
N ALA A 79 20.13 -8.50 -3.58
CA ALA A 79 20.88 -7.32 -3.97
C ALA A 79 22.37 -7.62 -4.14
N LYS A 80 22.96 -7.14 -5.23
CA LYS A 80 24.39 -7.27 -5.53
C LYS A 80 25.17 -6.30 -4.65
N THR A 81 26.02 -6.82 -3.79
CA THR A 81 26.71 -6.04 -2.74
C THR A 81 27.63 -4.93 -3.26
N GLN A 82 28.14 -5.05 -4.49
CA GLN A 82 29.01 -4.08 -5.15
C GLN A 82 28.25 -3.06 -6.01
N LYS A 83 26.92 -3.16 -6.08
CA LYS A 83 26.07 -2.25 -6.85
C LYS A 83 25.44 -1.20 -5.95
N LYS A 84 24.96 -0.13 -6.59
CA LYS A 84 24.13 0.90 -5.97
C LYS A 84 22.70 0.77 -6.45
N TYR A 85 21.77 1.26 -5.64
CA TYR A 85 20.34 1.20 -5.91
C TYR A 85 19.67 2.55 -5.67
N THR A 86 18.58 2.77 -6.40
CA THR A 86 17.66 3.89 -6.21
C THR A 86 16.33 3.34 -5.74
N LEU A 87 15.79 3.88 -4.64
CA LEU A 87 14.47 3.54 -4.13
C LEU A 87 13.52 4.72 -4.35
N MET A 88 12.34 4.45 -4.92
CA MET A 88 11.23 5.39 -5.03
C MET A 88 10.03 4.89 -4.24
N MET A 89 9.40 5.76 -3.45
CA MET A 89 8.08 5.53 -2.86
C MET A 89 7.10 6.56 -3.43
N VAL A 90 6.02 6.08 -4.07
CA VAL A 90 5.10 6.91 -4.83
C VAL A 90 3.64 6.55 -4.53
N ASP A 91 2.77 7.56 -4.40
CA ASP A 91 1.32 7.40 -4.34
C ASP A 91 0.68 7.81 -5.69
N PRO A 92 0.32 6.87 -6.58
CA PRO A 92 -0.33 7.18 -7.86
C PRO A 92 -1.76 7.72 -7.69
N ASP A 93 -2.34 7.60 -6.50
CA ASP A 93 -3.75 7.81 -6.24
C ASP A 93 -4.04 9.20 -5.65
N ALA A 94 -3.06 10.08 -5.45
CA ALA A 94 -3.31 11.38 -4.83
C ALA A 94 -4.18 12.32 -5.72
N PRO A 95 -5.21 13.01 -5.16
CA PRO A 95 -5.73 12.93 -3.79
C PRO A 95 -6.76 11.82 -3.55
N SER A 96 -7.24 11.14 -4.59
CA SER A 96 -8.05 9.92 -4.49
C SER A 96 -7.88 9.06 -5.76
N ARG A 97 -7.92 7.73 -5.62
CA ARG A 97 -7.75 6.80 -6.75
C ARG A 97 -8.76 7.03 -7.88
N THR A 98 -9.96 7.51 -7.54
CA THR A 98 -11.03 7.82 -8.51
C THR A 98 -10.87 9.17 -9.21
N ASN A 99 -10.08 10.08 -8.66
CA ASN A 99 -9.79 11.39 -9.23
C ASN A 99 -8.36 11.86 -8.89
N PRO A 100 -7.31 11.25 -9.49
CA PRO A 100 -5.94 11.42 -9.05
C PRO A 100 -5.27 12.67 -9.69
N THR A 101 -5.81 13.86 -9.41
CA THR A 101 -5.32 15.14 -9.97
C THR A 101 -3.92 15.57 -9.54
N ARG A 102 -3.36 14.89 -8.53
CA ARG A 102 -1.97 15.05 -8.05
C ARG A 102 -1.22 13.73 -8.06
N ALA A 103 -1.60 12.85 -8.99
CA ALA A 103 -1.06 11.51 -9.18
C ALA A 103 0.47 11.47 -9.04
N ASN A 104 0.94 10.30 -8.64
CA ASN A 104 2.35 10.00 -8.44
C ASN A 104 3.00 10.94 -7.43
N TRP A 105 2.37 11.10 -6.28
CA TRP A 105 2.94 11.86 -5.18
C TRP A 105 4.20 11.18 -4.65
N ARG A 106 5.33 11.87 -4.72
CA ARG A 106 6.61 11.34 -4.24
C ARG A 106 6.68 11.40 -2.71
N HIS A 107 6.69 10.24 -2.08
CA HIS A 107 6.74 10.08 -0.63
C HIS A 107 8.16 9.84 -0.09
N TRP A 108 9.03 9.23 -0.89
CA TRP A 108 10.42 8.97 -0.49
C TRP A 108 11.26 8.74 -1.75
N LEU A 109 12.48 9.28 -1.78
CA LEU A 109 13.42 9.04 -2.87
C LEU A 109 14.84 9.02 -2.32
N LEU A 110 15.53 7.90 -2.50
CA LEU A 110 16.95 7.79 -2.21
C LEU A 110 17.69 7.26 -3.42
N ALA A 111 18.88 7.77 -3.63
CA ALA A 111 19.86 7.26 -4.56
C ALA A 111 21.08 6.71 -3.81
N ASP A 112 22.01 6.09 -4.53
CA ASP A 112 23.29 5.64 -4.00
C ASP A 112 23.19 4.67 -2.82
N ILE A 113 22.08 3.92 -2.70
CA ILE A 113 21.93 2.90 -1.67
C ILE A 113 22.90 1.77 -1.99
N GLU A 114 23.86 1.52 -1.10
CA GLU A 114 24.81 0.44 -1.32
C GLU A 114 24.13 -0.92 -1.18
N GLY A 115 24.34 -1.83 -2.13
CA GLY A 115 23.70 -3.15 -2.12
C GLY A 115 23.99 -3.97 -0.86
N ARG A 116 25.17 -3.80 -0.26
CA ARG A 116 25.50 -4.42 1.04
C ARG A 116 24.60 -3.93 2.18
N SER A 117 24.29 -2.63 2.20
CA SER A 117 23.47 -1.99 3.23
C SER A 117 22.00 -2.34 3.01
N LEU A 118 21.57 -2.38 1.74
CA LEU A 118 20.25 -2.86 1.34
C LEU A 118 20.00 -4.32 1.77
N ARG A 119 20.98 -5.23 1.65
CA ARG A 119 20.83 -6.62 2.17
C ARG A 119 20.67 -6.65 3.69
N ALA A 120 21.30 -5.72 4.40
CA ALA A 120 21.25 -5.61 5.85
C ALA A 120 20.01 -4.87 6.37
N GLY A 121 19.15 -4.31 5.50
CA GLY A 121 18.01 -3.48 5.90
C GLY A 121 18.41 -2.06 6.34
N ASP A 122 19.67 -1.67 6.13
CA ASP A 122 20.23 -0.37 6.53
C ASP A 122 20.21 0.59 5.33
N MET A 123 19.17 1.43 5.26
CA MET A 123 18.92 2.33 4.13
C MET A 123 19.83 3.56 4.11
N LYS A 124 21.14 3.33 3.96
CA LYS A 124 22.16 4.36 3.78
C LYS A 124 22.32 4.70 2.30
N GLY A 125 21.95 5.93 1.94
CA GLY A 125 22.08 6.48 0.60
C GLY A 125 21.92 8.01 0.62
N THR A 126 21.96 8.61 -0.56
CA THR A 126 21.68 10.03 -0.77
C THR A 126 20.17 10.26 -0.75
N VAL A 127 19.65 10.93 0.29
CA VAL A 127 18.23 11.27 0.37
C VAL A 127 17.94 12.46 -0.55
N LEU A 128 17.11 12.23 -1.56
CA LEU A 128 16.68 13.25 -2.54
C LEU A 128 15.29 13.79 -2.23
N SER A 129 14.45 13.00 -1.57
CA SER A 129 13.21 13.44 -0.96
C SER A 129 13.02 12.69 0.35
N GLU A 130 12.87 13.44 1.44
CA GLU A 130 12.64 12.89 2.77
C GLU A 130 11.38 12.03 2.82
N TYR A 131 11.39 11.03 3.70
CA TYR A 131 10.23 10.17 3.90
C TYR A 131 9.06 10.97 4.44
N THR A 132 7.94 10.93 3.72
CA THR A 132 6.66 11.45 4.16
C THR A 132 5.69 10.30 4.36
N ARG A 133 5.06 10.24 5.54
CA ARG A 133 4.12 9.19 5.92
C ARG A 133 2.92 9.11 4.97
N PRO A 134 2.30 7.93 4.82
CA PRO A 134 0.98 7.79 4.23
C PRO A 134 -0.05 8.65 4.95
N THR A 135 -0.66 9.62 4.25
CA THR A 135 -1.74 10.46 4.81
C THR A 135 -2.90 10.57 3.82
N PRO A 136 -3.54 9.45 3.44
CA PRO A 136 -4.68 9.46 2.53
C PRO A 136 -5.79 10.37 3.09
N PRO A 137 -6.35 11.28 2.28
CA PRO A 137 -7.44 12.15 2.73
C PRO A 137 -8.64 11.37 3.24
N LYS A 138 -9.44 12.01 4.10
CA LYS A 138 -10.69 11.41 4.56
C LYS A 138 -11.64 11.21 3.38
N HIS A 139 -12.29 10.06 3.31
CA HIS A 139 -13.24 9.66 2.28
C HIS A 139 -12.64 9.53 0.86
N SER A 140 -11.32 9.42 0.72
CA SER A 140 -10.67 9.17 -0.58
C SER A 140 -10.51 7.69 -0.95
N GLY A 141 -10.82 6.79 0.01
CA GLY A 141 -10.65 5.34 -0.13
C GLY A 141 -9.19 4.90 0.02
N PHE A 142 -8.89 3.70 -0.48
CA PHE A 142 -7.54 3.15 -0.46
C PHE A 142 -6.62 3.83 -1.48
N HIS A 143 -5.46 4.25 -0.99
CA HIS A 143 -4.33 4.70 -1.79
C HIS A 143 -3.26 3.62 -1.82
N ARG A 144 -2.63 3.45 -2.98
CA ARG A 144 -1.47 2.58 -3.19
C ARG A 144 -0.20 3.34 -2.81
N TYR A 145 0.69 2.71 -2.07
CA TYR A 145 2.02 3.22 -1.77
C TYR A 145 3.04 2.28 -2.39
N GLN A 146 3.54 2.70 -3.54
CA GLN A 146 4.36 1.88 -4.43
C GLN A 146 5.83 2.10 -4.15
N PHE A 147 6.54 1.02 -3.79
CA PHE A 147 7.99 0.99 -3.65
C PHE A 147 8.58 0.36 -4.90
N LEU A 148 9.43 1.11 -5.59
CA LEU A 148 10.15 0.70 -6.79
C LEU A 148 11.64 0.79 -6.52
N LEU A 149 12.34 -0.33 -6.64
CA LEU A 149 13.79 -0.38 -6.44
C LEU A 149 14.48 -0.66 -7.77
N TYR A 150 15.44 0.18 -8.13
CA TYR A 150 16.21 0.08 -9.39
C TYR A 150 17.68 -0.17 -9.09
N GLU A 151 18.35 -1.03 -9.87
CA GLU A 151 19.82 -1.06 -9.91
C GLU A 151 20.31 0.21 -10.62
N GLN A 152 21.17 0.98 -9.95
CA GLN A 152 21.65 2.27 -10.46
C GLN A 152 22.84 2.02 -11.43
N PRO A 153 22.86 2.62 -12.63
CA PRO A 153 23.99 2.49 -13.54
C PRO A 153 25.30 2.98 -12.91
N THR A 154 26.40 2.29 -13.22
CA THR A 154 27.72 2.63 -12.68
C THR A 154 28.11 4.07 -13.08
N GLY A 155 28.47 4.88 -12.08
CA GLY A 155 28.88 6.27 -12.30
C GLY A 155 27.73 7.27 -12.50
N GLN A 156 26.48 6.80 -12.53
CA GLN A 156 25.33 7.70 -12.66
C GLN A 156 25.10 8.47 -11.37
N VAL A 157 25.11 9.80 -11.47
CA VAL A 157 24.66 10.71 -10.41
C VAL A 157 23.18 10.96 -10.59
N VAL A 158 22.38 10.59 -9.60
CA VAL A 158 20.93 10.78 -9.58
C VAL A 158 20.61 12.01 -8.76
N CYS A 159 19.80 12.93 -9.30
CA CYS A 159 19.44 14.17 -8.61
C CYS A 159 18.07 14.69 -9.04
N LEU A 160 17.43 15.47 -8.17
CA LEU A 160 16.20 16.18 -8.53
C LEU A 160 16.53 17.45 -9.32
N GLY A 161 15.77 17.68 -10.39
CA GLY A 161 15.71 18.98 -11.05
C GLY A 161 14.94 20.02 -10.23
N GLN A 162 15.01 21.28 -10.63
CA GLN A 162 14.41 22.40 -9.90
C GLN A 162 12.90 22.26 -9.69
N GLN A 163 12.17 21.76 -10.70
CA GLN A 163 10.72 21.58 -10.59
C GLN A 163 10.36 20.43 -9.63
N GLU A 164 11.13 19.35 -9.68
CA GLU A 164 10.93 18.20 -8.80
C GLU A 164 11.23 18.56 -7.34
N GLN A 165 12.19 19.46 -7.08
CA GLN A 165 12.44 19.99 -5.74
C GLN A 165 11.28 20.85 -5.21
N ARG A 166 10.52 21.50 -6.09
CA ARG A 166 9.40 22.39 -5.72
C ARG A 166 8.06 21.67 -5.56
N SER A 167 7.88 20.52 -6.20
CA SER A 167 6.62 19.76 -6.17
C SER A 167 6.86 18.27 -5.95
N LEU A 168 6.04 17.70 -5.07
CA LEU A 168 5.97 16.25 -4.83
C LEU A 168 4.95 15.55 -5.72
N GLY A 169 3.83 16.23 -6.05
CA GLY A 169 2.75 15.67 -6.86
C GLY A 169 2.91 15.96 -8.34
N ASN A 170 2.16 15.23 -9.18
CA ASN A 170 2.30 15.22 -10.64
C ASN A 170 3.74 14.91 -11.08
N TRP A 171 4.43 14.09 -10.29
CA TRP A 171 5.78 13.64 -10.62
C TRP A 171 5.67 12.47 -11.60
N ASP A 172 6.57 12.41 -12.58
CA ASP A 172 6.61 11.30 -13.52
C ASP A 172 7.76 10.36 -13.13
N PRO A 173 7.49 9.27 -12.39
CA PRO A 173 8.52 8.32 -11.97
C PRO A 173 9.16 7.61 -13.16
N HIS A 174 8.43 7.42 -14.26
CA HIS A 174 8.95 6.79 -15.47
C HIS A 174 9.94 7.73 -16.17
N ALA A 175 9.55 8.98 -16.40
CA ALA A 175 10.47 9.96 -17.00
C ALA A 175 11.70 10.21 -16.12
N PHE A 176 11.56 10.18 -14.80
CA PHE A 176 12.71 10.23 -13.89
C PHE A 176 13.62 9.01 -14.05
N ALA A 177 13.06 7.81 -14.11
CA ALA A 177 13.82 6.58 -14.33
C ALA A 177 14.59 6.62 -15.66
N GLU A 178 13.92 6.99 -16.76
CA GLU A 178 14.52 7.14 -18.08
C GLU A 178 15.67 8.16 -18.10
N LYS A 179 15.46 9.34 -17.49
CA LYS A 179 16.47 10.41 -17.40
C LYS A 179 17.79 9.92 -16.79
N PHE A 180 17.74 8.96 -15.87
CA PHE A 180 18.90 8.44 -15.15
C PHE A 180 19.29 7.03 -15.59
N GLY A 181 18.71 6.50 -16.67
CA GLY A 181 18.99 5.16 -17.15
C GLY A 181 18.64 4.04 -16.16
N LEU A 182 17.66 4.28 -15.28
CA LEU A 182 17.15 3.29 -14.33
C LEU A 182 16.22 2.33 -15.09
N VAL A 183 16.80 1.30 -15.70
CA VAL A 183 16.08 0.33 -16.53
C VAL A 183 15.41 -0.72 -15.64
N ASP A 184 14.07 -0.73 -15.67
CA ASP A 184 13.17 -1.64 -14.95
C ASP A 184 13.44 -1.79 -13.43
N PRO A 185 12.41 -1.76 -12.58
CA PRO A 185 12.64 -2.03 -11.16
C PRO A 185 13.04 -3.50 -10.98
N VAL A 186 14.18 -3.73 -10.32
CA VAL A 186 14.66 -5.07 -9.96
C VAL A 186 13.76 -5.75 -8.93
N ALA A 187 13.05 -4.95 -8.13
CA ALA A 187 12.02 -5.40 -7.23
C ALA A 187 11.01 -4.28 -6.98
N SER A 188 9.77 -4.67 -6.70
CA SER A 188 8.70 -3.76 -6.36
C SER A 188 7.75 -4.39 -5.36
N VAL A 189 7.24 -3.57 -4.44
CA VAL A 189 6.22 -3.96 -3.47
C VAL A 189 5.29 -2.78 -3.25
N GLN A 190 4.01 -3.03 -3.01
CA GLN A 190 3.09 -1.97 -2.61
C GLN A 190 2.25 -2.41 -1.43
N PHE A 191 1.84 -1.44 -0.62
CA PHE A 191 0.73 -1.64 0.29
C PHE A 191 -0.37 -0.62 0.01
N LEU A 192 -1.59 -0.97 0.39
CA LEU A 192 -2.73 -0.08 0.31
C LEU A 192 -3.13 0.33 1.74
N THR A 193 -3.38 1.62 1.95
CA THR A 193 -4.01 2.11 3.18
C THR A 193 -5.00 3.23 2.86
N GLN A 194 -5.92 3.48 3.77
CA GLN A 194 -6.89 4.57 3.69
C GLN A 194 -6.85 5.36 5.00
N ASN A 195 -7.64 6.43 5.07
CA ASN A 195 -7.66 7.25 6.28
C ASN A 195 -8.11 6.41 7.48
N PHE A 196 -7.32 6.41 8.56
CA PHE A 196 -7.61 5.60 9.75
C PHE A 196 -8.90 6.00 10.47
N LYS A 197 -9.54 7.13 10.11
CA LYS A 197 -10.85 7.54 10.63
C LYS A 197 -12.03 7.07 9.78
N ASP A 198 -11.78 6.49 8.60
CA ASP A 198 -12.82 5.97 7.71
C ASP A 198 -13.22 4.52 8.03
N GLN A 199 -13.04 4.11 9.29
CA GLN A 199 -13.37 2.76 9.72
C GLN A 199 -14.84 2.45 9.49
N MET A 200 -15.12 1.21 9.08
CA MET A 200 -16.47 0.67 9.13
C MET A 200 -16.89 0.64 10.61
N THR A 201 -17.73 1.59 11.03
CA THR A 201 -18.43 1.46 12.30
C THR A 201 -19.26 0.18 12.22
N PRO A 202 -19.14 -0.77 13.17
CA PRO A 202 -20.13 -1.82 13.29
C PRO A 202 -21.47 -1.12 13.47
N HIS A 203 -22.42 -1.35 12.57
CA HIS A 203 -23.79 -0.95 12.84
C HIS A 203 -24.24 -1.73 14.07
N THR A 204 -24.24 -1.06 15.23
CA THR A 204 -24.91 -1.53 16.46
C THR A 204 -26.41 -1.68 16.23
#